data_AF-A0A7R9WQA5-F1
#
_entry.id   AF-A0A7R9WQA5-F1
#
_cell.length_a   1.000
_cell.length_b   1.000
_cell.length_c   1.000
_cell.angle_alpha   90.00
_cell.angle_beta   90.00
_cell.angle_gamma   90.00
#
_symmetry.space_group_name_H-M   'P 1'
#
loop_
_entity.id
_entity.type
_entity.pdbx_description
1 polymer ?
#
loop_
_entity_poly.entity_id
_entity_poly.type
_entity_poly.pdbx_seq_one_letter_code
_entity_poly.pdbx_strand_id
1 'polypeptide(L)'
;GNYVCFGVFELYKDPALENALDVALQLALSVPMEDINAYPKLSKAYYSFVEILFRGHKKTIFALDSNVFMQIMNTVHDGLQSSEAAISSFCANSIDHMTTFYFNNKGKDKIEMRNLNQHIAAQPNLFSSLTGTLFNLLLFGPPQNHWAVMRPMLSLMLASESSFEAYKNYLIGTQTPENQAKLNETLNKLLADVNRSLDSANRDRFTQKLTAFRVTARQFLTI
;
A
#
# COMPACT_ATOMS: atom_id res chain seq x y z
N GLY A 1 12.68 11.80 13.16
CA GLY A 1 14.12 11.57 13.02
C GLY A 1 14.51 11.48 11.56
N ASN A 2 14.85 12.61 10.93
CA ASN A 2 15.38 12.65 9.54
C ASN A 2 16.88 13.05 9.50
N TYR A 3 17.59 12.92 10.63
CA TYR A 3 18.93 13.50 10.83
C TYR A 3 20.08 12.49 10.84
N VAL A 4 19.81 11.19 10.78
CA VAL A 4 20.86 10.16 10.76
C VAL A 4 21.18 9.80 9.32
N CYS A 5 22.40 10.08 8.87
CA CYS A 5 22.90 9.66 7.57
C CYS A 5 23.27 8.18 7.62
N PHE A 6 22.33 7.29 7.31
CA PHE A 6 22.56 5.84 7.34
C PHE A 6 23.64 5.37 6.37
N GLY A 7 23.96 6.14 5.32
CA GLY A 7 25.06 5.84 4.40
C GLY A 7 26.44 5.85 5.08
N VAL A 8 26.57 6.45 6.27
CA VAL A 8 27.82 6.43 7.05
C VAL A 8 28.17 5.01 7.51
N PHE A 9 27.18 4.19 7.89
CA PHE A 9 27.41 2.80 8.30
C PHE A 9 27.99 1.96 7.16
N GLU A 10 27.45 2.11 5.96
CA GLU A 10 27.96 1.42 4.77
C GLU A 10 29.38 1.89 4.39
N LEU A 11 29.65 3.19 4.53
CA LEU A 11 30.97 3.77 4.24
C LEU A 11 32.06 3.19 5.17
N TYR A 12 31.72 2.98 6.44
CA TYR A 12 32.63 2.41 7.44
C TYR A 12 32.54 0.88 7.55
N LYS A 13 31.69 0.22 6.74
CA LYS A 13 31.38 -1.21 6.85
C LYS A 13 30.95 -1.64 8.27
N ASP A 14 30.22 -0.76 8.96
CA ASP A 14 29.71 -0.99 10.29
C ASP A 14 28.36 -1.74 10.23
N PRO A 15 28.28 -2.99 10.72
CA PRO A 15 27.06 -3.79 10.68
C PRO A 15 26.04 -3.40 11.75
N ALA A 16 26.32 -2.43 12.64
CA ALA A 16 25.46 -2.12 13.79
C ALA A 16 24.01 -1.81 13.40
N LEU A 17 23.79 -1.07 12.31
CA LEU A 17 22.44 -0.78 11.82
C LEU A 17 21.72 -2.02 11.29
N GLU A 18 22.41 -2.83 10.49
CA GLU A 18 21.84 -4.06 9.93
C GLU A 18 21.50 -5.04 11.06
N ASN A 19 22.40 -5.24 12.01
CA ASN A 19 22.18 -6.09 13.19
C ASN A 19 21.01 -5.59 14.05
N ALA A 20 20.91 -4.28 14.28
CA ALA A 20 19.81 -3.71 15.05
C ALA A 20 18.47 -3.89 14.35
N LEU A 21 18.42 -3.74 13.02
CA LEU A 21 17.22 -3.98 12.22
C LEU A 21 16.80 -5.45 12.23
N ASP A 22 17.76 -6.37 12.09
CA ASP A 22 17.51 -7.81 12.15
C ASP A 22 16.94 -8.23 13.51
N VAL A 23 17.54 -7.78 14.60
CA VAL A 23 17.04 -8.08 15.95
C VAL A 23 15.66 -7.44 16.17
N ALA A 24 15.45 -6.20 15.74
CA ALA A 24 14.15 -5.53 15.86
C ALA A 24 13.06 -6.26 15.05
N LEU A 25 13.39 -6.74 13.85
CA LEU A 25 12.48 -7.52 13.02
C LEU A 25 12.16 -8.88 13.64
N GLN A 26 13.17 -9.60 14.14
CA GLN A 26 12.95 -10.88 14.83
C GLN A 26 12.07 -10.69 16.07
N LEU A 27 12.31 -9.65 16.87
CA LEU A 27 11.46 -9.31 18.00
C LEU A 27 10.03 -9.02 17.55
N ALA A 28 9.84 -8.19 16.52
CA ALA A 28 8.53 -7.84 15.99
C ALA A 28 7.76 -9.06 15.45
N LEU A 29 8.44 -10.04 14.85
CA LEU A 29 7.85 -11.27 14.32
C LEU A 29 7.61 -12.33 15.39
N SER A 30 8.31 -12.25 16.53
CA SER A 30 8.17 -13.22 17.63
C SER A 30 6.91 -13.02 18.47
N VAL A 31 6.31 -11.82 18.44
CA VAL A 31 5.11 -11.52 19.23
C VAL A 31 3.87 -11.93 18.44
N PRO A 32 2.96 -12.73 19.02
CA PRO A 32 1.70 -13.07 18.38
C PRO A 32 0.87 -11.83 18.01
N MET A 33 0.20 -11.88 16.86
CA MET A 33 -0.65 -10.76 16.41
C MET A 33 -1.79 -10.44 17.38
N GLU A 34 -2.30 -11.44 18.12
CA GLU A 34 -3.30 -11.25 19.17
C GLU A 34 -2.78 -10.29 20.25
N ASP A 35 -1.55 -10.51 20.74
CA ASP A 35 -0.92 -9.66 21.74
C ASP A 35 -0.61 -8.26 21.17
N ILE A 36 -0.11 -8.18 19.93
CA ILE A 36 0.14 -6.90 19.27
C ILE A 36 -1.14 -6.07 19.21
N ASN A 37 -2.27 -6.69 18.86
CA ASN A 37 -3.55 -6.01 18.73
C ASN A 37 -4.22 -5.73 20.10
N ALA A 38 -3.97 -6.54 21.12
CA ALA A 38 -4.49 -6.34 22.47
C ALA A 38 -3.92 -5.10 23.16
N TYR A 39 -2.68 -4.70 22.82
CA TYR A 39 -1.99 -3.58 23.46
C TYR A 39 -1.79 -2.40 22.49
N PRO A 40 -2.57 -1.31 22.59
CA PRO A 40 -2.55 -0.21 21.62
C PRO A 40 -1.19 0.46 21.39
N LYS A 41 -0.36 0.56 22.46
CA LYS A 41 1.00 1.12 22.35
C LYS A 41 1.91 0.21 21.53
N LEU A 42 1.82 -1.11 21.75
CA LEU A 42 2.58 -2.11 21.01
C LEU A 42 2.13 -2.17 19.56
N SER A 43 0.81 -2.19 19.31
CA SER A 43 0.23 -2.12 17.97
C SER A 43 0.79 -0.93 17.18
N LYS A 44 0.70 0.28 17.75
CA LYS A 44 1.23 1.49 17.09
C LYS A 44 2.73 1.41 16.82
N ALA A 45 3.52 0.88 17.76
CA ALA A 45 4.95 0.69 17.57
C ALA A 45 5.27 -0.31 16.45
N TYR A 46 4.55 -1.44 16.40
CA TYR A 46 4.69 -2.47 15.36
C TYR A 46 4.37 -1.91 13.97
N TYR A 47 3.18 -1.34 13.76
CA TYR A 47 2.78 -0.82 12.44
C TYR A 47 3.64 0.36 12.00
N SER A 48 4.06 1.22 12.94
CA SER A 48 5.03 2.29 12.66
C SER A 48 6.39 1.72 12.24
N PHE A 49 6.86 0.64 12.86
CA PHE A 49 8.12 0.00 12.49
C PHE A 49 8.04 -0.64 11.10
N VAL A 50 6.93 -1.33 10.79
CA VAL A 50 6.68 -1.90 9.45
C VAL A 50 6.71 -0.81 8.38
N GLU A 51 6.06 0.34 8.61
CA GLU A 51 6.10 1.47 7.68
C GLU A 51 7.52 1.98 7.44
N ILE A 52 8.33 2.10 8.51
CA ILE A 52 9.74 2.52 8.41
C ILE A 52 10.54 1.54 7.54
N LEU A 53 10.30 0.23 7.66
CA LEU A 53 10.97 -0.77 6.84
C LEU A 53 10.66 -0.58 5.34
N PHE A 54 9.39 -0.42 4.98
CA PHE A 54 8.99 -0.14 3.60
C PHE A 54 9.50 1.22 3.11
N ARG A 55 9.56 2.23 3.97
CA ARG A 55 10.03 3.58 3.64
C ARG A 55 11.53 3.63 3.39
N GLY A 56 12.34 3.10 4.31
CA GLY A 56 13.79 3.30 4.36
C GLY A 56 14.65 2.05 4.20
N HIS A 57 14.14 0.86 4.51
CA HIS A 57 14.92 -0.37 4.59
C HIS A 57 14.43 -1.46 3.63
N LYS A 58 14.17 -1.05 2.37
CA LYS A 58 13.65 -1.93 1.29
C LYS A 58 14.53 -3.16 1.03
N LYS A 59 15.86 -2.98 1.12
CA LYS A 59 16.85 -4.06 1.00
C LYS A 59 16.61 -5.16 2.04
N THR A 60 16.35 -4.79 3.29
CA THR A 60 16.09 -5.72 4.39
C THR A 60 14.73 -6.40 4.22
N ILE A 61 13.66 -5.64 4.05
CA ILE A 61 12.30 -6.21 4.03
C ILE A 61 12.02 -7.07 2.78
N PHE A 62 12.59 -6.72 1.62
CA PHE A 62 12.46 -7.56 0.43
C PHE A 62 13.46 -8.71 0.41
N ALA A 63 14.46 -8.76 1.29
CA ALA A 63 15.36 -9.92 1.40
C ALA A 63 14.79 -11.05 2.27
N LEU A 64 13.62 -10.85 2.89
CA LEU A 64 12.97 -11.86 3.72
C LEU A 64 12.50 -13.05 2.89
N ASP A 65 12.33 -14.19 3.55
CA ASP A 65 11.63 -15.32 2.95
C ASP A 65 10.21 -14.92 2.53
N SER A 66 9.74 -15.44 1.39
CA SER A 66 8.44 -15.05 0.84
C SER A 66 7.30 -15.31 1.82
N ASN A 67 7.37 -16.36 2.64
CA ASN A 67 6.36 -16.63 3.67
C ASN A 67 6.31 -15.53 4.73
N VAL A 68 7.46 -15.05 5.19
CA VAL A 68 7.57 -13.99 6.20
C VAL A 68 7.14 -12.66 5.61
N PHE A 69 7.58 -12.34 4.39
CA PHE A 69 7.12 -11.16 3.68
C PHE A 69 5.59 -11.15 3.52
N MET A 70 5.00 -12.30 3.15
CA MET A 70 3.56 -12.42 2.99
C MET A 70 2.81 -12.33 4.33
N GLN A 71 3.36 -12.82 5.44
CA GLN A 71 2.80 -12.58 6.77
C GLN A 71 2.73 -11.09 7.08
N ILE A 72 3.82 -10.34 6.82
CA ILE A 72 3.84 -8.88 6.99
C ILE A 72 2.84 -8.20 6.05
N MET A 73 2.73 -8.65 4.80
CA MET A 73 1.75 -8.08 3.87
C MET A 73 0.31 -8.34 4.28
N ASN A 74 0.01 -9.49 4.90
CA ASN A 74 -1.30 -9.80 5.45
C ASN A 74 -1.60 -8.89 6.66
N THR A 75 -0.64 -8.67 7.57
CA THR A 75 -0.85 -7.74 8.70
C THR A 75 -1.06 -6.30 8.21
N VAL A 76 -0.32 -5.87 7.19
CA VAL A 76 -0.53 -4.56 6.53
C VAL A 76 -1.92 -4.49 5.88
N HIS A 77 -2.38 -5.56 5.24
CA HIS A 77 -3.71 -5.62 4.63
C HIS A 77 -4.82 -5.51 5.68
N ASP A 78 -4.75 -6.30 6.76
CA ASP A 78 -5.71 -6.25 7.86
C ASP A 78 -5.69 -4.89 8.57
N GLY A 79 -4.49 -4.33 8.77
CA GLY A 79 -4.28 -3.03 9.40
C GLY A 79 -4.89 -1.85 8.64
N LEU A 80 -5.09 -1.95 7.32
CA LEU A 80 -5.83 -0.93 6.54
C LEU A 80 -7.26 -0.75 7.06
N GLN A 81 -7.88 -1.82 7.54
CA GLN A 81 -9.25 -1.87 8.02
C GLN A 81 -9.37 -1.51 9.51
N SER A 82 -8.25 -1.16 10.16
CA SER A 82 -8.22 -0.76 11.57
C SER A 82 -9.13 0.44 11.85
N SER A 83 -9.80 0.41 13.00
CA SER A 83 -10.56 1.55 13.54
C SER A 83 -9.65 2.72 13.95
N GLU A 84 -8.39 2.44 14.27
CA GLU A 84 -7.36 3.42 14.61
C GLU A 84 -6.78 4.04 13.33
N ALA A 85 -7.10 5.31 13.07
CA ALA A 85 -6.65 6.03 11.88
C ALA A 85 -5.12 6.03 11.69
N ALA A 86 -4.35 6.02 12.79
CA ALA A 86 -2.89 5.94 12.74
C ALA A 86 -2.40 4.63 12.11
N ILE A 87 -3.00 3.50 12.48
CA ILE A 87 -2.63 2.17 11.96
C ILE A 87 -2.97 2.08 10.47
N SER A 88 -4.18 2.50 10.09
CA SER A 88 -4.60 2.56 8.69
C SER A 88 -3.65 3.43 7.85
N SER A 89 -3.21 4.57 8.40
CA SER A 89 -2.21 5.45 7.77
C SER A 89 -0.85 4.78 7.59
N PHE A 90 -0.31 4.10 8.61
CA PHE A 90 0.95 3.36 8.49
C PHE A 90 0.87 2.30 7.40
N CYS A 91 -0.21 1.51 7.38
CA CYS A 91 -0.41 0.46 6.39
C CYS A 91 -0.54 1.02 4.96
N ALA A 92 -1.31 2.08 4.78
CA ALA A 92 -1.46 2.74 3.49
C ALA A 92 -0.13 3.32 2.98
N ASN A 93 0.69 3.90 3.86
CA ASN A 93 2.03 4.39 3.50
C ASN A 93 2.99 3.25 3.16
N SER A 94 2.96 2.12 3.89
CA SER A 94 3.74 0.92 3.55
C SER A 94 3.45 0.44 2.13
N ILE A 95 2.16 0.37 1.77
CA ILE A 95 1.73 0.00 0.41
C ILE A 95 2.23 1.02 -0.61
N ASP A 96 2.04 2.32 -0.37
CA ASP A 96 2.49 3.37 -1.29
C ASP A 96 4.01 3.30 -1.52
N HIS A 97 4.79 3.06 -0.46
CA HIS A 97 6.25 2.91 -0.56
C HIS A 97 6.66 1.70 -1.38
N MET A 98 5.99 0.56 -1.21
CA MET A 98 6.23 -0.66 -1.98
C MET A 98 5.87 -0.45 -3.46
N THR A 99 4.67 0.02 -3.76
CA THR A 99 4.17 0.18 -5.13
C THR A 99 4.89 1.29 -5.88
N THR A 100 5.25 2.38 -5.19
CA THR A 100 6.10 3.44 -5.74
C THR A 100 7.47 2.91 -6.11
N PHE A 101 8.09 2.10 -5.23
CA PHE A 101 9.37 1.48 -5.53
C PHE A 101 9.27 0.56 -6.75
N TYR A 102 8.25 -0.30 -6.78
CA TYR A 102 8.01 -1.22 -7.88
C TYR A 102 7.86 -0.48 -9.21
N PHE A 103 6.99 0.55 -9.26
CA PHE A 103 6.79 1.35 -10.48
C PHE A 103 8.07 2.05 -10.95
N ASN A 104 8.78 2.73 -10.05
CA ASN A 104 9.99 3.49 -10.39
C ASN A 104 11.20 2.62 -10.79
N ASN A 105 11.19 1.34 -10.42
CA ASN A 105 12.29 0.41 -10.68
C ASN A 105 11.89 -0.76 -11.58
N LYS A 106 10.70 -0.74 -12.17
CA LYS A 106 10.25 -1.74 -13.13
C LYS A 106 11.25 -1.85 -14.29
N GLY A 107 11.74 -3.06 -14.53
CA GLY A 107 12.75 -3.33 -15.57
C GLY A 107 14.18 -2.94 -15.22
N LYS A 108 14.45 -2.37 -14.03
CA LYS A 108 15.81 -2.10 -13.57
C LYS A 108 16.41 -3.32 -12.89
N ASP A 109 17.70 -3.53 -13.11
CA ASP A 109 18.41 -4.63 -12.47
C ASP A 109 18.88 -4.25 -11.07
N LYS A 110 18.03 -4.50 -10.07
CA LYS A 110 18.30 -4.26 -8.65
C LYS A 110 17.93 -5.49 -7.84
N ILE A 111 18.72 -5.82 -6.82
CA ILE A 111 18.46 -6.98 -5.97
C ILE A 111 17.10 -6.88 -5.28
N GLU A 112 16.74 -5.69 -4.80
CA GLU A 112 15.46 -5.41 -4.17
C GLU A 112 14.28 -5.59 -5.14
N MET A 113 14.48 -5.26 -6.42
CA MET A 113 13.48 -5.47 -7.46
C MET A 113 13.32 -6.95 -7.80
N ARG A 114 14.43 -7.70 -7.88
CA ARG A 114 14.41 -9.15 -8.12
C ARG A 114 13.67 -9.87 -6.99
N ASN A 115 13.97 -9.55 -5.74
CA ASN A 115 13.32 -10.19 -4.60
C ASN A 115 11.83 -9.80 -4.50
N LEU A 116 11.48 -8.53 -4.72
CA LEU A 116 10.09 -8.11 -4.75
C LEU A 116 9.30 -8.82 -5.86
N ASN A 117 9.89 -8.98 -7.06
CA ASN A 117 9.29 -9.77 -8.13
C ASN A 117 9.10 -11.24 -7.73
N GLN A 118 10.02 -11.83 -6.97
CA GLN A 118 9.88 -13.18 -6.45
C GLN A 118 8.67 -13.30 -5.50
N HIS A 119 8.48 -12.34 -4.60
CA HIS A 119 7.30 -12.31 -3.73
C HIS A 119 5.99 -12.17 -4.52
N ILE A 120 5.97 -11.29 -5.52
CA ILE A 120 4.79 -11.08 -6.38
C ILE A 120 4.51 -12.34 -7.22
N ALA A 121 5.54 -13.04 -7.69
CA ALA A 121 5.37 -14.31 -8.39
C ALA A 121 4.85 -15.43 -7.48
N ALA A 122 5.27 -15.43 -6.20
CA ALA A 122 4.77 -16.38 -5.20
C ALA A 122 3.30 -16.10 -4.83
N GLN A 123 2.87 -14.83 -4.82
CA GLN A 123 1.48 -14.43 -4.62
C GLN A 123 0.99 -13.46 -5.71
N PRO A 124 0.58 -13.95 -6.89
CA PRO A 124 0.17 -13.12 -8.02
C PRO A 124 -1.02 -12.19 -7.72
N ASN A 125 -1.83 -12.55 -6.71
CA ASN A 125 -3.01 -11.80 -6.31
C ASN A 125 -2.72 -10.67 -5.31
N LEU A 126 -1.46 -10.41 -4.95
CA LEU A 126 -1.12 -9.39 -3.96
C LEU A 126 -1.66 -8.00 -4.37
N PHE A 127 -1.34 -7.54 -5.58
CA PHE A 127 -1.79 -6.23 -6.05
C PHE A 127 -3.29 -6.16 -6.32
N SER A 128 -3.92 -7.23 -6.81
CA SER A 128 -5.37 -7.26 -7.01
C SER A 128 -6.14 -7.23 -5.68
N SER A 129 -5.67 -7.98 -4.69
CA SER A 129 -6.24 -7.95 -3.33
C SER A 129 -6.14 -6.56 -2.69
N LEU A 130 -4.95 -5.94 -2.73
CA LEU A 130 -4.75 -4.59 -2.21
C LEU A 130 -5.62 -3.56 -2.95
N THR A 131 -5.76 -3.68 -4.27
CA THR A 131 -6.61 -2.79 -5.08
C THR A 131 -8.06 -2.90 -4.63
N GLY A 132 -8.59 -4.12 -4.54
CA GLY A 132 -9.95 -4.37 -4.09
C GLY A 132 -10.20 -3.79 -2.70
N THR A 133 -9.33 -4.06 -1.73
CA THR A 133 -9.48 -3.54 -0.36
C THR A 133 -9.44 -2.02 -0.30
N LEU A 134 -8.50 -1.36 -0.99
CA LEU A 134 -8.41 0.10 -0.97
C LEU A 134 -9.65 0.76 -1.59
N PHE A 135 -10.15 0.26 -2.73
CA PHE A 135 -11.37 0.80 -3.32
C PHE A 135 -12.62 0.49 -2.48
N ASN A 136 -12.71 -0.69 -1.88
CA ASN A 136 -13.79 -1.02 -0.95
C ASN A 136 -13.79 -0.08 0.27
N LEU A 137 -12.61 0.21 0.84
CA LEU A 137 -12.47 1.16 1.94
C LEU A 137 -12.77 2.60 1.50
N LEU A 138 -12.42 3.00 0.29
CA LEU A 138 -12.74 4.31 -0.25
C LEU A 138 -14.25 4.51 -0.40
N LEU A 139 -14.94 3.53 -1.01
CA LEU A 139 -16.36 3.62 -1.34
C LEU A 139 -17.23 3.37 -0.11
N PHE A 140 -16.94 2.31 0.64
CA PHE A 140 -17.81 1.77 1.69
C PHE A 140 -17.21 1.88 3.11
N GLY A 141 -15.92 2.21 3.23
CA GLY A 141 -15.25 2.32 4.53
C GLY A 141 -15.55 3.61 5.31
N PRO A 142 -15.11 3.68 6.58
CA PRO A 142 -15.38 4.80 7.49
C PRO A 142 -14.66 6.10 7.05
N PRO A 143 -15.30 7.28 7.23
CA PRO A 143 -14.75 8.58 6.83
C PRO A 143 -13.34 8.89 7.31
N GLN A 144 -12.98 8.46 8.52
CA GLN A 144 -11.69 8.77 9.14
C GLN A 144 -10.48 8.21 8.37
N ASN A 145 -10.66 7.15 7.59
CA ASN A 145 -9.55 6.45 6.92
C ASN A 145 -9.41 6.82 5.44
N HIS A 146 -10.32 7.61 4.86
CA HIS A 146 -10.31 7.90 3.42
C HIS A 146 -9.03 8.57 2.94
N TRP A 147 -8.52 9.54 3.71
CA TRP A 147 -7.28 10.23 3.37
C TRP A 147 -6.06 9.32 3.32
N ALA A 148 -5.97 8.38 4.25
CA ALA A 148 -4.89 7.39 4.27
C ALA A 148 -5.00 6.49 3.03
N VAL A 149 -6.18 5.92 2.79
CA VAL A 149 -6.45 4.94 1.73
C VAL A 149 -6.23 5.53 0.33
N MET A 150 -6.48 6.82 0.11
CA MET A 150 -6.27 7.47 -1.20
C MET A 150 -4.78 7.54 -1.61
N ARG A 151 -3.85 7.62 -0.66
CA ARG A 151 -2.41 7.77 -0.94
C ARG A 151 -1.81 6.66 -1.82
N PRO A 152 -1.96 5.37 -1.47
CA PRO A 152 -1.40 4.27 -2.27
C PRO A 152 -2.13 4.02 -3.59
N MET A 153 -3.29 4.62 -3.84
CA MET A 153 -4.13 4.24 -4.98
C MET A 153 -3.46 4.54 -6.32
N LEU A 154 -2.82 5.71 -6.46
CA LEU A 154 -2.13 6.05 -7.72
C LEU A 154 -0.94 5.13 -7.96
N SER A 155 -0.08 4.94 -6.95
CA SER A 155 1.11 4.10 -7.06
C SER A 155 0.77 2.64 -7.28
N LEU A 156 -0.28 2.13 -6.64
CA LEU A 156 -0.77 0.77 -6.89
C LEU A 156 -1.38 0.61 -8.29
N MET A 157 -2.19 1.58 -8.75
CA MET A 157 -2.75 1.58 -10.10
C MET A 157 -1.64 1.56 -11.16
N LEU A 158 -0.60 2.37 -11.00
CA LEU A 158 0.53 2.40 -11.94
C LEU A 158 1.45 1.17 -11.82
N ALA A 159 1.55 0.56 -10.63
CA ALA A 159 2.28 -0.68 -10.43
C ALA A 159 1.60 -1.86 -11.15
N SER A 160 0.26 -1.91 -11.12
CA SER A 160 -0.55 -2.97 -11.74
C SER A 160 -1.82 -2.44 -12.40
N GLU A 161 -1.68 -1.97 -13.63
CA GLU A 161 -2.81 -1.51 -14.46
C GLU A 161 -3.84 -2.64 -14.68
N SER A 162 -3.38 -3.90 -14.79
CA SER A 162 -4.25 -5.07 -14.93
C SER A 162 -5.10 -5.33 -13.68
N SER A 163 -4.55 -5.13 -12.48
CA SER A 163 -5.31 -5.29 -11.23
C SER A 163 -6.40 -4.23 -11.11
N PHE A 164 -6.08 -3.00 -11.50
CA PHE A 164 -7.05 -1.91 -11.53
C PHE A 164 -8.15 -2.15 -12.57
N GLU A 165 -7.79 -2.58 -13.78
CA GLU A 165 -8.75 -2.91 -14.84
C GLU A 165 -9.67 -4.07 -14.44
N ALA A 166 -9.12 -5.12 -13.81
CA ALA A 166 -9.91 -6.23 -13.29
C ALA A 166 -10.91 -5.77 -12.22
N TYR A 167 -10.48 -4.92 -11.28
CA TYR A 167 -11.37 -4.35 -10.27
C TYR A 167 -12.47 -3.48 -10.90
N LYS A 168 -12.11 -2.66 -11.90
CA LYS A 168 -13.05 -1.82 -12.64
C LYS A 168 -14.16 -2.66 -13.28
N ASN A 169 -13.77 -3.72 -13.99
CA ASN A 169 -14.71 -4.62 -14.66
C ASN A 169 -15.59 -5.37 -13.66
N TYR A 170 -15.02 -5.82 -12.54
CA TYR A 170 -15.78 -6.40 -11.44
C TYR A 170 -16.82 -5.43 -10.89
N LEU A 171 -16.41 -4.21 -10.53
CA LEU A 171 -17.30 -3.21 -9.94
C LEU A 171 -18.42 -2.80 -10.91
N ILE A 172 -18.14 -2.69 -12.21
CA ILE A 172 -19.17 -2.43 -13.23
C ILE A 172 -20.13 -3.62 -13.33
N GLY A 173 -19.61 -4.85 -13.33
CA GLY A 173 -20.42 -6.07 -13.44
C GLY A 173 -21.41 -6.28 -12.29
N THR A 174 -21.20 -5.66 -11.12
CA THR A 174 -22.13 -5.74 -9.99
C THR A 174 -23.29 -4.73 -10.07
N GLN A 175 -23.30 -3.82 -11.05
CA GLN A 175 -24.28 -2.74 -11.15
C GLN A 175 -25.34 -2.97 -12.23
N THR A 176 -26.49 -2.30 -12.09
CA THR A 176 -27.55 -2.26 -13.12
C THR A 176 -27.07 -1.54 -14.39
N PRO A 177 -27.65 -1.77 -15.58
CA PRO A 177 -27.22 -1.12 -16.82
C PRO A 177 -27.16 0.42 -16.75
N GLU A 178 -28.11 1.04 -16.03
CA GLU A 178 -28.11 2.49 -15.80
C GLU A 178 -26.92 2.94 -14.94
N ASN A 179 -26.66 2.23 -13.84
CA ASN A 179 -25.53 2.53 -12.96
C ASN A 179 -24.18 2.18 -13.58
N GLN A 180 -24.12 1.20 -14.48
CA GLN A 180 -22.92 0.88 -15.26
C GLN A 180 -22.50 2.07 -16.13
N ALA A 181 -23.45 2.74 -16.79
CA ALA A 181 -23.15 3.94 -17.59
C ALA A 181 -22.59 5.08 -16.71
N LYS A 182 -23.26 5.36 -15.57
CA LYS A 182 -22.81 6.39 -14.60
C LYS A 182 -21.43 6.07 -14.02
N LEU A 183 -21.18 4.80 -13.68
CA LEU A 183 -19.92 4.36 -13.11
C LEU A 183 -18.78 4.48 -14.13
N ASN A 184 -19.00 4.05 -15.39
CA ASN A 184 -18.03 4.22 -16.47
C ASN A 184 -17.68 5.68 -16.69
N GLU A 185 -18.68 6.57 -16.73
CA GLU A 185 -18.43 8.01 -16.88
C GLU A 185 -17.59 8.56 -15.71
N THR A 186 -17.92 8.18 -14.48
CA THR A 186 -17.21 8.65 -13.28
C THR A 186 -15.76 8.10 -13.23
N LEU A 187 -15.55 6.86 -13.65
CA LEU A 187 -14.21 6.26 -13.78
C LEU A 187 -13.39 6.95 -14.88
N ASN A 188 -14.01 7.29 -16.02
CA ASN A 188 -13.33 8.05 -17.08
C ASN A 188 -12.91 9.43 -16.58
N LYS A 189 -13.76 10.11 -15.79
CA LYS A 189 -13.41 11.40 -15.16
C LYS A 189 -12.26 11.26 -14.14
N LEU A 190 -12.21 10.14 -13.41
CA LEU A 190 -11.11 9.82 -12.50
C LEU A 190 -9.78 9.66 -13.23
N LEU A 191 -9.78 9.01 -14.40
CA LEU A 191 -8.56 8.71 -15.16
C LEU A 191 -8.15 9.79 -16.15
N ALA A 192 -9.06 10.69 -16.54
CA ALA A 192 -8.76 11.82 -17.42
C ALA A 192 -7.61 12.66 -16.85
N ASP A 193 -6.66 13.07 -17.68
CA ASP A 193 -5.53 13.92 -17.30
C ASP A 193 -4.64 13.37 -16.15
N VAL A 194 -4.70 12.05 -15.89
CA VAL A 194 -3.80 11.36 -14.97
C VAL A 194 -2.61 10.87 -15.76
N ASN A 195 -1.44 11.40 -15.44
CA ASN A 195 -0.20 11.00 -16.11
C ASN A 195 0.32 9.67 -15.56
N ARG A 196 1.14 8.99 -16.34
CA ARG A 196 1.87 7.79 -15.90
C ARG A 196 3.13 8.17 -15.10
N SER A 197 2.96 8.93 -14.02
CA SER A 197 4.04 9.44 -13.17
C SER A 197 3.62 9.49 -11.70
N LEU A 198 4.60 9.51 -10.79
CA LEU A 198 4.39 9.61 -9.34
C LEU A 198 4.93 10.93 -8.77
N ASP A 199 5.02 11.98 -9.58
CA ASP A 199 5.32 13.33 -9.09
C ASP A 199 4.21 13.86 -8.19
N SER A 200 4.55 14.85 -7.36
CA SER A 200 3.63 15.41 -6.36
C SER A 200 2.37 16.01 -7.01
N ALA A 201 2.52 16.72 -8.14
CA ALA A 201 1.39 17.34 -8.81
C ALA A 201 0.38 16.30 -9.33
N ASN A 202 0.87 15.20 -9.90
CA ASN A 202 0.01 14.11 -10.36
C ASN A 202 -0.68 13.36 -9.21
N ARG A 203 0.05 13.12 -8.10
CA ARG A 203 -0.52 12.53 -6.87
C ARG A 203 -1.64 13.38 -6.28
N ASP A 204 -1.41 14.69 -6.18
CA ASP A 204 -2.40 15.63 -5.64
C ASP A 204 -3.64 15.69 -6.54
N ARG A 205 -3.44 15.76 -7.87
CA ARG A 205 -4.52 15.73 -8.86
C ARG A 205 -5.34 14.44 -8.75
N PHE A 206 -4.69 13.28 -8.69
CA PHE A 206 -5.39 12.00 -8.58
C PHE A 206 -6.18 11.91 -7.28
N THR A 207 -5.63 12.38 -6.15
CA THR A 207 -6.31 12.40 -4.85
C THR A 207 -7.57 13.29 -4.87
N GLN A 208 -7.49 14.47 -5.49
CA GLN A 208 -8.66 15.34 -5.68
C GLN A 208 -9.74 14.66 -6.53
N LYS A 209 -9.34 14.00 -7.62
CA LYS A 209 -10.25 13.24 -8.48
C LYS A 209 -10.87 12.03 -7.78
N LEU A 210 -10.12 11.32 -6.93
CA LEU A 210 -10.64 10.23 -6.10
C LEU A 210 -11.70 10.72 -5.11
N THR A 211 -11.50 11.90 -4.54
CA THR A 211 -12.49 12.52 -3.64
C THR A 211 -13.80 12.79 -4.39
N ALA A 212 -13.72 13.37 -5.59
CA ALA A 212 -14.89 13.61 -6.44
C ALA A 212 -15.55 12.28 -6.89
N PHE A 213 -14.74 11.32 -7.37
CA PHE A 213 -15.19 9.98 -7.74
C PHE A 213 -15.98 9.32 -6.62
N ARG A 214 -15.45 9.34 -5.40
CA ARG A 214 -16.12 8.76 -4.23
C ARG A 214 -17.48 9.42 -3.96
N VAL A 215 -17.55 10.75 -3.99
CA VAL A 215 -18.80 11.48 -3.73
C VAL A 215 -19.85 11.12 -4.76
N THR A 216 -19.50 11.09 -6.05
CA THR A 216 -20.42 10.76 -7.14
C THR A 216 -20.81 9.28 -7.12
N ALA A 217 -19.84 8.36 -7.01
CA ALA A 217 -20.09 6.93 -7.03
C ALA A 217 -21.05 6.48 -5.91
N ARG A 218 -20.90 7.04 -4.70
CA ARG A 218 -21.77 6.71 -3.56
C ARG A 218 -23.23 7.15 -3.72
N GLN A 219 -23.56 8.01 -4.68
CA GLN A 219 -24.95 8.43 -4.89
C GLN A 219 -25.80 7.35 -5.56
N PHE A 220 -25.17 6.42 -6.28
CA PHE A 220 -25.88 5.41 -7.07
C PHE A 220 -25.38 3.99 -6.85
N LEU A 221 -24.18 3.79 -6.31
CA LEU A 221 -23.73 2.48 -5.85
C LEU A 221 -24.66 2.02 -4.73
N THR A 222 -25.41 0.96 -5.02
CA THR A 222 -26.34 0.34 -4.06
C THR A 222 -25.51 -0.45 -3.04
N ILE A 223 -25.84 -0.28 -1.75
CA ILE A 223 -25.28 -1.05 -0.64
C ILE A 223 -25.84 -2.47 -0.68
#